data_AF-A0A1Y2T9L4-F1
#
_entry.id   AF-A0A1Y2T9L4-F1
#
_cell.length_a   1.000
_cell.length_b   1.000
_cell.length_c   1.000
_cell.angle_alpha   90.00
_cell.angle_beta   90.00
_cell.angle_gamma   90.00
#
_symmetry.space_group_name_H-M   'P 1'
#
loop_
_entity.id
_entity.type
_entity.pdbx_description
1 polymer ?
#
loop_
_entity_poly.entity_id
_entity_poly.type
_entity_poly.pdbx_seq_one_letter_code
_entity_poly.pdbx_strand_id
1 'polypeptide(L)'
;MVREQLAELTEMGLSALAELGNLIAGGTCIELEQLGFSADISPPTIMIGARSRISTLGIRRVVLPLATQHGHFNLHVAVDIT
;
A
#
# COMPACT_ATOMS: atom_id res chain seq x y z
N MET A 1 0.26 13.07 12.71
CA MET A 1 -0.14 11.68 13.02
C MET A 1 -1.24 11.72 14.07
N VAL A 2 -2.41 11.17 13.75
CA VAL A 2 -3.59 11.16 14.64
C VAL A 2 -3.25 10.37 15.90
N ARG A 3 -3.44 10.97 17.08
CA ARG A 3 -3.12 10.38 18.39
C ARG A 3 -4.37 9.86 19.14
N GLU A 4 -5.52 9.87 18.49
CA GLU A 4 -6.79 9.43 19.06
C GLU A 4 -7.14 8.01 18.61
N GLN A 5 -7.63 7.20 19.55
CA GLN A 5 -8.07 5.84 19.28
C GLN A 5 -9.43 5.90 18.60
N LEU A 6 -9.44 5.69 17.29
CA LEU A 6 -10.65 5.74 16.47
C LEU A 6 -11.41 4.42 16.59
N ALA A 7 -12.64 4.49 17.10
CA ALA A 7 -13.55 3.34 17.20
C ALA A 7 -14.05 2.87 15.83
N GLU A 8 -14.00 3.74 14.82
CA GLU A 8 -14.41 3.48 13.45
C GLU A 8 -13.42 4.10 12.47
N LEU A 9 -13.36 3.56 11.25
CA LEU A 9 -12.54 4.11 10.18
C LEU A 9 -13.15 5.42 9.68
N THR A 10 -12.62 6.56 10.14
CA THR A 10 -13.08 7.90 9.71
C THR A 10 -12.44 8.32 8.40
N GLU A 11 -12.98 9.38 7.81
CA GLU A 11 -12.39 10.06 6.64
C GLU A 11 -10.93 10.43 6.87
N MET A 12 -10.57 10.94 8.05
CA MET A 12 -9.18 11.25 8.40
C MET A 12 -8.30 9.99 8.41
N GLY A 13 -8.83 8.86 8.91
CA GLY A 13 -8.15 7.58 8.85
C GLY A 13 -7.94 7.09 7.42
N LEU A 14 -8.94 7.25 6.55
CA LEU A 14 -8.84 6.94 5.11
C LEU A 14 -7.79 7.82 4.42
N SER A 15 -7.78 9.12 4.69
CA SER A 15 -6.76 10.03 4.16
C SER A 15 -5.36 9.64 4.63
N ALA A 16 -5.20 9.24 5.90
CA ALA A 16 -3.92 8.77 6.40
C ALA A 16 -3.44 7.48 5.71
N LEU A 17 -4.35 6.55 5.42
CA LEU A 17 -4.03 5.34 4.66
C LEU A 17 -3.67 5.64 3.20
N ALA A 18 -4.39 6.58 2.55
CA ALA A 18 -4.09 7.03 1.20
C ALA A 18 -2.69 7.67 1.14
N GLU A 19 -2.38 8.53 2.11
CA GLU A 19 -1.07 9.18 2.20
C GLU A 19 0.05 8.18 2.45
N LEU A 20 -0.17 7.18 3.32
CA LEU A 20 0.78 6.08 3.51
C LEU A 20 1.04 5.33 2.19
N GLY A 21 0.01 5.07 1.40
CA GLY A 21 0.15 4.47 0.07
C GLY A 21 1.00 5.32 -0.88
N ASN A 22 0.74 6.63 -0.92
CA ASN A 22 1.52 7.57 -1.74
C ASN A 22 2.98 7.64 -1.32
N LEU A 23 3.26 7.68 -0.01
CA LEU A 23 4.64 7.74 0.50
C LEU A 23 5.43 6.48 0.14
N ILE A 24 4.82 5.30 0.26
CA ILE A 24 5.45 4.03 -0.13
C ILE A 24 5.73 4.02 -1.64
N ALA A 25 4.75 4.38 -2.47
CA ALA A 25 4.91 4.40 -3.92
C ALA A 25 5.96 5.44 -4.36
N GLY A 26 5.94 6.64 -3.77
CA GLY A 26 6.91 7.71 -4.01
C GLY A 26 8.34 7.31 -3.67
N GLY A 27 8.56 6.74 -2.49
CA GLY A 27 9.87 6.20 -2.12
C GLY A 27 10.35 5.11 -3.06
N THR A 28 9.44 4.22 -3.47
CA THR A 28 9.75 3.14 -4.43
C THR A 28 10.19 3.70 -5.79
N CYS A 29 9.49 4.71 -6.32
CA CYS A 29 9.89 5.36 -7.58
C CYS A 29 11.29 5.99 -7.47
N ILE A 30 11.59 6.68 -6.36
CA ILE A 30 12.92 7.26 -6.14
C ILE A 30 14.01 6.19 -6.13
N GLU A 31 13.79 5.06 -5.46
CA GLU A 31 14.75 3.95 -5.43
C GLU A 31 14.91 3.28 -6.81
N LEU A 32 13.82 3.12 -7.55
CA LEU A 32 13.84 2.58 -8.91
C LEU A 32 14.61 3.50 -9.86
N GLU A 33 14.43 4.83 -9.76
CA GLU A 33 15.16 5.81 -10.56
C GLU A 33 16.67 5.73 -10.32
N GLN A 34 17.11 5.52 -9.06
CA GLN A 34 18.52 5.31 -8.73
C GLN A 34 19.10 4.04 -9.37
N LEU A 35 18.26 3.05 -9.66
CA LEU A 35 18.62 1.81 -10.36
C LEU A 35 18.47 1.92 -11.89
N GLY A 36 18.07 3.08 -12.41
CA GLY A 36 17.87 3.34 -13.85
C GLY A 36 16.50 2.93 -14.39
N PHE A 37 15.53 2.63 -13.52
CA PHE A 37 14.15 2.32 -13.89
C PHE A 37 13.24 3.52 -13.60
N SER A 38 12.43 3.93 -14.59
CA SER A 38 11.40 4.95 -14.38
C SER A 38 10.05 4.29 -14.16
N ALA A 39 9.26 4.81 -13.23
CA ALA A 39 7.92 4.32 -12.92
C ALA A 39 6.99 5.47 -12.54
N ASP A 40 5.75 5.42 -13.01
CA ASP A 40 4.71 6.39 -12.67
C ASP A 40 3.88 5.93 -11.47
N ILE A 41 3.43 6.89 -10.66
CA ILE A 41 2.58 6.64 -9.48
C ILE A 41 1.13 6.91 -9.85
N SER A 42 0.27 5.88 -9.73
CA SER A 42 -1.18 6.06 -9.81
C SER A 42 -1.79 6.46 -8.46
N PRO A 43 -2.91 7.20 -8.44
CA PRO A 43 -3.62 7.50 -7.19
C PRO A 43 -3.96 6.23 -6.37
N PRO A 44 -3.89 6.29 -5.03
CA PRO A 44 -4.13 5.14 -4.19
C PRO A 44 -5.63 4.79 -4.19
N THR A 45 -5.93 3.49 -4.25
CA THR A 45 -7.30 2.98 -4.14
C THR A 45 -7.47 2.27 -2.81
N ILE A 46 -8.47 2.71 -2.03
CA ILE A 46 -8.83 2.06 -0.76
C ILE A 46 -10.10 1.23 -0.96
N MET A 47 -10.04 -0.04 -0.60
CA MET A 47 -11.19 -0.96 -0.64
C MET A 47 -11.57 -1.40 0.77
N ILE A 48 -12.81 -1.19 1.17
CA ILE A 48 -13.34 -1.53 2.51
C ILE A 48 -14.40 -2.62 2.35
N GLY A 49 -14.28 -3.72 3.09
CA GLY A 49 -15.26 -4.80 3.10
C GLY A 49 -14.66 -6.15 3.48
N ALA A 50 -15.41 -6.95 4.24
CA ALA A 50 -14.93 -8.21 4.83
C ALA A 50 -14.57 -9.32 3.81
N ARG A 51 -14.84 -9.11 2.51
CA ARG A 51 -14.54 -10.06 1.42
C ARG A 51 -13.96 -9.41 0.17
N SER A 52 -13.42 -8.20 0.29
CA SER A 52 -12.76 -7.51 -0.81
C SER A 52 -11.52 -8.30 -1.22
N ARG A 53 -11.42 -8.72 -2.50
CA ARG A 53 -10.26 -9.44 -3.02
C ARG A 53 -9.72 -8.74 -4.26
N ILE A 54 -8.45 -8.39 -4.23
CA ILE A 54 -7.71 -7.89 -5.39
C ILE A 54 -7.05 -9.09 -6.07
N SER A 55 -7.49 -9.38 -7.29
CA SER A 55 -6.92 -10.44 -8.11
C SER A 55 -6.10 -9.83 -9.23
N THR A 56 -4.78 -9.85 -9.08
CA THR A 56 -3.83 -9.59 -10.16
C THR A 56 -3.51 -10.92 -10.84
N LEU A 57 -4.15 -11.17 -11.99
CA LEU A 57 -3.93 -12.37 -12.79
C LEU A 57 -2.60 -12.22 -13.54
N GLY A 58 -1.76 -13.26 -13.54
CA GLY A 58 -0.58 -13.35 -14.40
C GLY A 58 0.74 -12.86 -13.81
N ILE A 59 0.76 -12.15 -12.67
CA ILE A 59 2.01 -11.63 -12.07
C ILE A 59 2.31 -12.35 -10.74
N ARG A 60 3.55 -12.82 -10.59
CA ARG A 60 4.03 -13.39 -9.31
C ARG A 60 4.20 -12.28 -8.27
N ARG A 61 3.69 -12.52 -7.07
CA ARG A 61 3.79 -11.57 -5.95
C ARG A 61 4.67 -12.09 -4.83
N VAL A 62 5.38 -11.18 -4.18
CA VAL A 62 5.98 -11.38 -2.86
C VAL A 62 4.96 -10.94 -1.81
N VAL A 63 4.81 -11.74 -0.75
CA VAL A 63 3.93 -11.43 0.39
C VAL A 63 4.80 -11.24 1.63
N LEU A 64 4.81 -10.02 2.15
CA LEU A 64 5.53 -9.66 3.36
C LEU A 64 4.54 -9.53 4.52
N PRO A 65 4.54 -10.47 5.49
CA PRO A 65 3.75 -10.32 6.69
C PRO A 65 4.38 -9.26 7.60
N LEU A 66 3.61 -8.25 7.96
CA LEU A 66 4.03 -7.14 8.81
C LEU A 66 3.33 -7.24 10.17
N ALA A 67 4.12 -7.30 11.23
CA ALA A 67 3.66 -7.30 12.60
C ALA A 67 3.88 -5.94 13.24
N THR A 68 2.83 -5.35 13.80
CA THR A 68 2.89 -4.09 14.52
C THR A 68 2.27 -4.26 15.91
N GLN A 69 2.52 -3.30 16.80
CA GLN A 69 1.83 -3.24 18.10
C GLN A 69 0.30 -3.09 17.98
N HIS A 70 -0.22 -2.75 16.79
CA HIS A 70 -1.65 -2.55 16.52
C HIS A 70 -2.27 -3.70 15.71
N GLY A 71 -1.52 -4.79 15.47
CA GLY A 71 -1.98 -5.95 14.72
C GLY A 71 -1.10 -6.29 13.52
N HIS A 72 -1.59 -7.23 12.71
CA HIS A 72 -0.87 -7.78 11.56
C HIS A 72 -1.54 -7.39 10.26
N PHE A 73 -0.74 -7.13 9.23
CA PHE A 73 -1.21 -6.98 7.86
C PHE A 73 -0.19 -7.53 6.88
N ASN A 74 -0.63 -7.84 5.66
CA ASN A 74 0.24 -8.34 4.60
C ASN A 74 0.47 -7.24 3.57
N LEU A 75 1.74 -6.99 3.24
CA LEU A 75 2.12 -6.20 2.08
C LEU A 75 2.31 -7.15 0.90
N HIS A 76 1.53 -6.95 -0.15
CA HIS A 76 1.64 -7.71 -1.40
C HIS A 76 2.34 -6.83 -2.44
N VAL A 77 3.50 -7.27 -2.93
CA VAL A 77 4.28 -6.55 -3.95
C VAL A 77 4.44 -7.44 -5.18
N ALA A 78 4.24 -6.86 -6.35
CA ALA A 78 4.38 -7.54 -7.62
C ALA A 78 5.04 -6.57 -8.59
N VAL A 79 5.98 -7.06 -9.40
CA VAL A 79 6.66 -6.29 -10.43
C VAL A 79 6.59 -7.11 -11.70
N ASP A 80 6.24 -6.47 -12.81
CA ASP A 80 6.24 -7.05 -14.13
C ASP A 80 7.13 -6.20 -15.04
N ILE A 81 8.06 -6.85 -15.75
CA ILE A 81 9.12 -6.19 -16.54
C ILE A 81 9.17 -6.78 -17.97
N THR A 82 8.09 -7.42 -18.42
CA THR A 82 7.97 -7.92 -19.80
C THR A 82 7.70 -6.82 -20.81
#